data_AF-G6Y594-F1
#
_entry.id   AF-G6Y594-F1
#
_cell.length_a   1.000
_cell.length_b   1.000
_cell.length_c   1.000
_cell.angle_alpha   90.00
_cell.angle_beta   90.00
_cell.angle_gamma   90.00
#
_symmetry.space_group_name_H-M   'P 1'
#
loop_
_entity.id
_entity.type
_entity.pdbx_description
1 polymer ?
#
loop_
_entity_poly.entity_id
_entity_poly.type
_entity_poly.pdbx_seq_one_letter_code
_entity_poly.pdbx_strand_id
1 'polypeptide(L)' 'MVAEVIVEMTYKSVQELLREAGIVMSKKGEVHRINFFGGLEDTAHYTTSLEEALDRGLRMARPRRS' A
#
# COMPACT_ATOMS: atom_id res chain seq x y z
N MET A 1 10.85 -23.58 -2.17
CA MET A 1 11.72 -22.53 -1.60
C MET A 1 11.25 -21.22 -2.18
N VAL A 2 10.41 -20.47 -1.46
CA VAL A 2 10.06 -19.12 -1.88
C VAL A 2 11.21 -18.23 -1.43
N ALA A 3 11.87 -17.58 -2.39
CA ALA A 3 12.88 -16.59 -2.08
C ALA A 3 12.17 -15.49 -1.28
N GLU A 4 12.50 -15.38 0.00
CA GLU A 4 12.20 -14.19 0.78
C GLU A 4 13.10 -13.11 0.17
N VAL A 5 12.59 -12.45 -0.88
CA VAL A 5 13.20 -11.23 -1.37
C VAL A 5 13.08 -10.28 -0.19
N ILE A 6 14.19 -10.04 0.50
CA ILE A 6 14.31 -8.96 1.48
C ILE A 6 14.22 -7.68 0.64
N VAL A 7 12.99 -7.31 0.29
CA VAL A 7 12.69 -6.02 -0.28
C VAL A 7 13.01 -5.06 0.85
N GLU A 8 14.07 -4.28 0.68
CA GLU A 8 14.34 -3.16 1.58
C GLU A 8 13.05 -2.33 1.68
N MET A 9 12.54 -2.13 2.90
CA MET A 9 11.25 -1.50 3.16
C MET A 9 11.35 0.03 2.95
N THR A 10 11.59 0.42 1.70
CA THR A 10 11.66 1.81 1.27
C THR A 10 10.30 2.27 0.78
N TYR A 11 10.10 3.59 0.75
CA TYR A 11 8.89 4.17 0.17
C TYR A 11 8.67 3.71 -1.28
N LYS A 12 9.74 3.66 -2.09
CA LYS A 12 9.65 3.32 -3.50
C LYS A 12 9.22 1.87 -3.70
N SER A 13 9.84 0.93 -2.99
CA SER A 13 9.51 -0.49 -3.09
C SER A 13 8.10 -0.80 -2.60
N VAL A 14 7.65 -0.20 -1.49
CA VAL A 14 6.26 -0.35 -1.04
C VAL A 14 5.28 0.26 -2.04
N GLN A 15 5.59 1.43 -2.59
CA GLN A 15 4.75 2.07 -3.60
C GLN A 15 4.62 1.22 -4.88
N GLU A 16 5.69 0.58 -5.33
CA GLU A 16 5.70 -0.31 -6.50
C GLU A 16 4.86 -1.58 -6.23
N LEU A 17 5.08 -2.24 -5.09
CA LEU A 17 4.30 -3.42 -4.68
C LEU A 17 2.80 -3.12 -4.58
N LEU A 18 2.43 -2.00 -3.98
CA LEU A 18 1.03 -1.59 -3.88
C LEU A 18 0.43 -1.26 -5.25
N ARG A 19 1.20 -0.62 -6.15
CA ARG A 19 0.74 -0.31 -7.50
C ARG A 19 0.44 -1.57 -8.31
N GLU A 20 1.28 -2.59 -8.21
CA GLU A 20 1.05 -3.91 -8.83
C GLU A 20 -0.25 -4.56 -8.33
N ALA A 21 -0.60 -4.32 -7.06
CA ALA A 21 -1.85 -4.76 -6.45
C ALA A 21 -3.06 -3.84 -6.75
N GLY A 22 -2.91 -2.79 -7.56
CA GLY A 22 -3.98 -1.84 -7.91
C GLY A 22 -4.24 -0.76 -6.85
N ILE A 23 -3.33 -0.60 -5.88
CA ILE A 23 -3.40 0.41 -4.82
C ILE A 23 -2.38 1.52 -5.12
N VAL A 24 -2.84 2.76 -5.05
CA VAL A 24 -2.01 3.94 -5.19
C VAL A 24 -1.55 4.38 -3.81
N MET A 25 -0.24 4.62 -3.67
CA MET A 25 0.36 5.24 -2.49
C MET A 25 0.94 6.62 -2.83
N SER A 26 0.66 7.62 -1.99
CA SER A 26 1.27 8.96 -2.02
C SER A 26 1.79 9.37 -0.63
N LYS A 27 2.67 10.38 -0.56
CA LYS A 27 3.26 10.91 0.69
C LYS A 27 3.06 12.43 0.79
N LYS A 28 2.71 12.94 1.97
CA LYS A 28 2.71 14.37 2.32
C LYS A 28 3.33 14.55 3.70
N GLY A 29 4.50 15.20 3.77
CA GLY A 29 5.30 15.15 5.00
C GLY A 29 5.57 13.69 5.37
N GLU A 30 5.48 13.31 6.64
CA GLU A 30 5.66 11.91 7.07
C GLU A 30 4.42 11.01 6.90
N VAL A 31 3.32 11.55 6.38
CA VAL A 31 2.08 10.78 6.24
C VAL A 31 1.99 10.15 4.85
N HIS A 32 1.80 8.85 4.82
CA HIS A 32 1.45 8.05 3.66
C HIS A 32 -0.06 7.94 3.52
N ARG A 33 -0.54 8.05 2.29
CA ARG A 33 -1.93 7.80 1.91
C ARG A 33 -1.95 6.63 0.95
N ILE A 34 -2.76 5.61 1.23
CA ILE A 34 -3.03 4.50 0.31
C ILE A 34 -4.51 4.49 -0.07
N ASN A 35 -4.82 4.19 -1.33
CA ASN A 35 -6.19 4.10 -1.83
C ASN A 35 -6.26 3.28 -3.12
N PHE A 36 -7.47 2.94 -3.56
CA PHE A 36 -7.73 2.47 -4.92
C PHE A 36 -7.40 3.56 -5.95
N PHE A 37 -7.09 3.16 -7.18
CA PHE A 37 -7.01 4.10 -8.29
C PHE A 37 -8.35 4.84 -8.47
N GLY A 38 -8.34 6.17 -8.41
CA GLY A 38 -9.57 6.98 -8.45
C GLY A 38 -10.47 6.86 -7.21
N GLY A 39 -9.99 6.23 -6.13
CA GLY A 39 -10.76 6.06 -4.90
C GLY A 39 -11.09 7.39 -4.22
N LEU A 40 -12.28 7.45 -3.63
CA LEU A 40 -12.77 8.58 -2.86
C LEU A 40 -11.98 8.73 -1.55
N GLU A 41 -12.09 9.89 -0.92
CA GLU A 41 -11.30 10.19 0.28
C GLU A 41 -11.67 9.31 1.49
N ASP A 42 -12.93 8.91 1.61
CA ASP A 42 -13.43 8.02 2.66
C ASP A 42 -12.95 6.56 2.53
N THR A 43 -12.42 6.17 1.36
CA THR A 43 -11.78 4.86 1.15
C THR A 43 -10.27 4.89 1.36
N ALA A 44 -9.69 6.06 1.66
CA ALA A 44 -8.26 6.20 1.89
C ALA A 44 -7.86 5.71 3.28
N HIS A 45 -6.67 5.12 3.38
CA HIS A 45 -6.00 4.86 4.66
C HIS A 45 -4.77 5.73 4.79
N TYR A 46 -4.57 6.28 5.99
CA TYR A 46 -3.46 7.16 6.32
C TYR A 46 -2.60 6.56 7.43
N THR A 47 -1.29 6.56 7.23
CA THR A 47 -0.34 6.06 8.22
C THR A 47 1.01 6.73 8.06
N THR A 48 1.84 6.71 9.10
CA THR A 48 3.24 7.12 9.04
C THR A 48 4.20 5.93 8.89
N SER A 49 3.67 4.69 8.80
CA SER A 49 4.45 3.47 8.69
C SER A 49 4.36 2.86 7.29
N LEU A 50 5.51 2.55 6.69
CA LEU A 50 5.59 1.82 5.43
C LEU A 50 5.08 0.37 5.56
N GLU A 51 5.35 -0.28 6.69
CA GLU A 51 4.88 -1.64 6.97
C GLU A 51 3.35 -1.67 7.03
N GLU A 52 2.75 -0.72 7.73
CA GLU A 52 1.28 -0.62 7.80
C GLU A 52 0.68 -0.26 6.44
N ALA A 53 1.30 0.65 5.69
CA ALA A 53 0.85 0.99 4.35
C ALA A 53 0.83 -0.24 3.44
N LEU A 54 1.85 -1.09 3.54
CA LEU A 54 1.94 -2.34 2.79
C LEU A 54 0.87 -3.34 3.22
N ASP A 55 0.77 -3.68 4.51
CA ASP A 55 -0.23 -4.65 5.00
C ASP A 55 -1.66 -4.22 4.68
N ARG A 56 -2.00 -2.96 4.99
CA ARG A 56 -3.34 -2.42 4.73
C ARG A 56 -3.64 -2.36 3.24
N GLY A 57 -2.69 -1.90 2.42
CA GLY A 57 -2.88 -1.82 0.98
C GLY A 57 -3.08 -3.19 0.34
N LEU A 58 -2.30 -4.19 0.71
CA LEU A 58 -2.49 -5.55 0.24
C LEU A 58 -3.84 -6.15 0.68
N ARG A 59 -4.35 -5.79 1.86
CA ARG A 59 -5.71 -6.17 2.28
C ARG A 59 -6.80 -5.46 1.49
N MET A 60 -6.61 -4.19 1.14
CA MET A 60 -7.54 -3.43 0.29
C MET A 60 -7.65 -4.05 -1.11
N ALA A 61 -6.53 -4.52 -1.67
CA ALA A 61 -6.47 -5.15 -2.99
C ALA A 61 -7.15 -6.52 -3.06
N ARG A 62 -7.38 -7.20 -1.92
CA ARG A 62 -8.00 -8.52 -1.92
C ARG A 62 -9.47 -8.41 -2.32
N PRO A 63 -9.97 -9.27 -3.23
CA PRO A 63 -11.40 -9.37 -3.48
C PRO A 63 -12.11 -9.64 -2.15
N ARG A 64 -13.11 -8.81 -1.82
CA ARG A 64 -14.00 -9.12 -0.69
C ARG A 64 -14.67 -10.44 -1.01
N ARG A 65 -14.20 -11.53 -0.39
CA ARG A 65 -14.95 -12.80 -0.40
C ARG A 65 -16.26 -12.52 0.32
N SER A 66 -17.35 -12.49 -0.45
CA SER A 66 -18.73 -12.54 0.01
C SER A 66 -19.05 -13.90 0.59
#